data_AF-A0A3D5UU24-F1
#
_entry.id   AF-A0A3D5UU24-F1
#
_cell.length_a   1.000
_cell.length_b   1.000
_cell.length_c   1.000
_cell.angle_alpha   90.00
_cell.angle_beta   90.00
_cell.angle_gamma   90.00
#
_symmetry.space_group_name_H-M   'P 1'
#
loop_
_entity.id
_entity.type
_entity.pdbx_description
1 polymer ?
#
loop_
_entity_poly.entity_id
_entity_poly.type
_entity_poly.pdbx_seq_one_letter_code
_entity_poly.pdbx_strand_id
1 'polypeptide(L)'
;MAIRKIARMGHPVLQGVAKPVPDPTAPEVKALVRDMIETMIDANGAGLAAPQVYEPWRIVVFQAPPERAPEEIGEEEAFDHTA
;
A
#
# COMPACT_ATOMS: atom_id res chain seq x y z
N MET A 1 4.82 9.92 3.21
CA MET A 1 4.59 11.37 3.41
C MET A 1 4.15 11.98 2.09
N ALA A 2 2.95 11.58 1.68
CA ALA A 2 2.10 12.15 0.64
C ALA A 2 0.97 11.14 0.38
N ILE A 3 -0.29 11.62 0.38
CA ILE A 3 -1.41 10.83 -0.15
C ILE A 3 -1.29 10.83 -1.68
N ARG A 4 -1.19 9.63 -2.27
CA ARG A 4 -1.09 9.43 -3.72
C ARG A 4 -2.48 9.25 -4.33
N LYS A 5 -2.63 9.64 -5.60
CA LYS A 5 -3.86 9.37 -6.34
C LYS A 5 -4.01 7.88 -6.60
N ILE A 6 -5.20 7.34 -6.33
CA ILE A 6 -5.55 5.97 -6.65
C ILE A 6 -6.14 5.91 -8.06
N ALA A 7 -5.52 5.09 -8.92
CA ALA A 7 -6.01 4.77 -10.25
C ALA A 7 -7.38 4.09 -10.17
N ARG A 8 -8.32 4.57 -10.98
CA ARG A 8 -9.67 3.99 -11.08
C ARG A 8 -9.70 2.90 -12.14
N MET A 9 -10.69 2.01 -12.03
CA MET A 9 -10.90 0.92 -12.98
C MET A 9 -10.95 1.42 -14.43
N GLY A 10 -10.34 0.65 -15.33
CA GLY A 10 -10.17 1.02 -16.74
C GLY A 10 -8.87 1.76 -17.05
N HIS A 11 -8.14 2.26 -16.04
CA HIS A 11 -6.82 2.86 -16.28
C HIS A 11 -5.80 1.79 -16.72
N PRO A 12 -5.02 2.01 -17.79
CA PRO A 12 -4.11 1.00 -18.36
C PRO A 12 -3.02 0.54 -17.40
N VAL A 13 -2.66 1.36 -16.41
CA VAL A 13 -1.70 0.98 -15.36
C VAL A 13 -2.13 -0.26 -14.57
N LEU A 14 -3.44 -0.51 -14.46
CA LEU A 14 -4.01 -1.65 -13.74
C LEU A 14 -4.00 -2.95 -14.58
N GLN A 15 -3.65 -2.87 -15.87
CA GLN A 15 -3.60 -4.02 -16.79
C GLN A 15 -2.18 -4.56 -16.99
N GLY A 16 -1.15 -3.78 -16.63
CA GLY A 16 0.24 -4.15 -16.80
C GLY A 16 0.74 -5.13 -15.75
N VAL A 17 1.70 -5.98 -16.12
CA VAL A 17 2.46 -6.78 -15.15
C VAL A 17 3.49 -5.90 -14.46
N ALA A 18 3.43 -5.82 -13.14
CA ALA A 18 4.39 -5.07 -12.35
C ALA A 18 5.81 -5.66 -12.46
N LYS A 19 6.81 -4.79 -12.44
CA LYS A 19 8.24 -5.10 -12.55
C LYS A 19 8.81 -5.55 -11.20
N PRO A 20 9.78 -6.48 -11.18
CA PRO A 20 10.50 -6.81 -9.95
C PRO A 20 11.23 -5.57 -9.41
N VAL A 21 11.30 -5.46 -8.09
CA VAL A 21 12.05 -4.40 -7.40
C VAL A 21 13.54 -4.80 -7.39
N PRO A 22 14.46 -4.02 -7.98
CA PRO A 22 15.87 -4.39 -8.03
C PRO A 22 16.55 -4.41 -6.65
N ASP A 23 16.24 -3.42 -5.81
CA ASP A 23 16.74 -3.30 -4.45
C ASP A 23 15.60 -2.87 -3.51
N PRO A 24 15.05 -3.79 -2.71
CA PRO A 24 14.00 -3.46 -1.73
C PRO A 24 14.47 -2.55 -0.58
N THR A 25 15.78 -2.40 -0.37
CA THR A 25 16.35 -1.58 0.71
C THR A 25 16.61 -0.14 0.28
N ALA A 26 16.44 0.16 -1.01
CA ALA A 26 16.70 1.47 -1.56
C ALA A 26 15.82 2.55 -0.90
N PRO A 27 16.34 3.76 -0.59
CA PRO A 27 15.60 4.82 0.09
C PRO A 27 14.28 5.21 -0.61
N GLU A 28 14.25 5.17 -1.94
CA GLU A 28 13.07 5.46 -2.76
C GLU A 28 11.96 4.40 -2.60
N VAL A 29 12.33 3.13 -2.40
CA VAL A 29 11.36 2.06 -2.13
C VAL A 29 10.74 2.28 -0.75
N LYS A 30 11.56 2.61 0.25
CA LYS A 30 11.07 2.95 1.60
C LYS A 30 10.18 4.21 1.59
N ALA A 31 10.49 5.19 0.76
CA ALA A 31 9.64 6.37 0.58
C ALA A 31 8.29 6.00 -0.05
N LEU A 32 8.30 5.23 -1.14
CA LEU A 32 7.08 4.75 -1.81
C LEU A 32 6.20 3.94 -0.87
N VAL A 33 6.77 2.99 -0.12
CA VAL A 33 6.01 2.16 0.83
C VAL A 33 5.33 3.03 1.89
N ARG A 34 6.01 4.05 2.43
CA ARG A 34 5.39 4.98 3.38
C ARG A 34 4.22 5.75 2.78
N ASP A 35 4.38 6.27 1.56
CA ASP A 35 3.29 6.96 0.86
C ASP A 35 2.10 6.02 0.59
N MET A 36 2.38 4.76 0.25
CA MET A 36 1.34 3.74 0.03
C MET A 36 0.59 3.39 1.30
N ILE A 37 1.26 3.30 2.46
CA ILE A 37 0.60 3.07 3.75
C ILE A 37 -0.33 4.24 4.08
N GLU A 38 0.17 5.48 4.00
CA GLU A 38 -0.65 6.68 4.25
C GLU A 38 -1.86 6.75 3.29
N THR A 39 -1.65 6.45 2.01
CA THR A 39 -2.73 6.44 1.00
C THR A 39 -3.77 5.34 1.27
N MET A 40 -3.33 4.16 1.73
CA MET A 40 -4.22 3.05 2.06
C MET A 40 -5.11 3.40 3.26
N ILE A 41 -4.53 4.01 4.30
CA ILE A 41 -5.26 4.44 5.50
C ILE A 41 -6.26 5.55 5.14
N ASP A 42 -5.84 6.57 4.39
CA ASP A 42 -6.70 7.67 3.93
C ASP A 42 -7.91 7.17 3.10
N ALA A 43 -7.69 6.11 2.31
CA ALA A 43 -8.74 5.50 1.50
C ALA A 43 -9.62 4.48 2.24
N ASN A 44 -9.42 4.29 3.55
CA ASN A 44 -10.02 3.22 4.37
C ASN A 44 -9.90 1.82 3.70
N GLY A 45 -8.71 1.49 3.20
CA GLY A 45 -8.45 0.25 2.47
C GLY A 45 -7.73 -0.82 3.30
N ALA A 46 -8.04 -2.09 3.05
CA ALA A 46 -7.33 -3.23 3.66
C ALA A 46 -5.91 -3.46 3.09
N GLY A 47 -5.66 -2.93 1.90
CA GLY A 47 -4.41 -3.12 1.17
C GLY A 47 -4.33 -2.23 -0.07
N LEU A 48 -3.11 -1.98 -0.53
CA LEU A 48 -2.82 -1.17 -1.70
C LEU A 48 -1.59 -1.71 -2.44
N ALA A 49 -1.71 -1.87 -3.76
CA ALA A 49 -0.62 -2.26 -4.64
C ALA A 49 0.00 -1.04 -5.34
N ALA A 50 1.31 -1.04 -5.56
CA ALA A 50 2.02 0.07 -6.20
C ALA A 50 1.43 0.49 -7.57
N PRO A 51 0.96 -0.43 -8.44
CA PRO A 51 0.30 -0.04 -9.69
C PRO A 51 -0.96 0.82 -9.48
N GLN A 52 -1.67 0.67 -8.35
CA GLN A 52 -2.83 1.49 -8.03
C GLN A 52 -2.45 2.95 -7.75
N VAL A 53 -1.19 3.23 -7.41
CA VAL A 53 -0.63 4.58 -7.25
C VAL A 53 0.33 4.95 -8.38
N TYR A 54 0.11 4.35 -9.55
CA TYR A 54 0.84 4.61 -10.80
C TYR A 54 2.31 4.18 -10.81
N GLU A 55 2.71 3.32 -9.87
CA GLU A 55 4.08 2.83 -9.74
C GLU A 55 4.16 1.37 -10.21
N PRO A 56 4.93 1.05 -11.27
CA PRO A 56 4.89 -0.26 -11.91
C PRO A 56 5.74 -1.31 -11.17
N TRP A 57 5.77 -1.29 -9.84
CA TRP A 57 6.60 -2.15 -9.00
C TRP A 57 5.80 -3.27 -8.35
N ARG A 58 6.43 -4.44 -8.13
CA ARG A 58 5.86 -5.56 -7.37
C ARG A 58 5.92 -5.29 -5.87
N ILE A 59 5.17 -4.29 -5.42
CA ILE A 59 5.06 -3.88 -4.03
C ILE A 59 3.58 -3.85 -3.66
N VAL A 60 3.27 -4.43 -2.51
CA VAL A 60 1.96 -4.37 -1.87
C VAL A 60 2.14 -3.98 -0.41
N VAL A 61 1.21 -3.19 0.11
CA VAL A 61 1.03 -2.98 1.55
C VAL A 61 -0.35 -3.51 1.92
N PHE A 62 -0.47 -4.10 3.10
CA PHE A 62 -1.73 -4.60 3.62
C PHE A 62 -1.68 -4.61 5.14
N GLN A 63 -2.85 -4.52 5.76
CA GLN A 63 -3.01 -4.79 7.18
C GLN A 63 -3.70 -6.13 7.36
N ALA A 64 -3.22 -6.91 8.34
CA ALA A 64 -3.91 -8.12 8.75
C ALA A 64 -5.09 -7.73 9.67
N PRO A 65 -6.22 -8.46 9.60
CA PRO A 65 -7.28 -8.27 10.57
C PRO A 65 -6.79 -8.66 11.98
N PRO A 66 -7.39 -8.12 13.06
CA PRO A 66 -6.90 -8.30 14.43
C PRO A 66 -6.74 -9.77 14.83
N GLU A 67 -7.59 -10.67 14.34
CA GLU A 67 -7.54 -12.10 14.65
C GLU A 67 -6.32 -12.81 14.05
N ARG A 68 -5.63 -12.15 13.10
CA ARG A 68 -4.43 -12.65 12.43
C ARG A 68 -3.20 -11.78 12.70
N ALA A 69 -3.36 -10.71 13.47
CA ALA A 69 -2.26 -9.87 13.90
C ALA A 69 -1.59 -10.48 15.14
N PRO A 70 -0.27 -10.29 15.33
CA PRO A 70 0.37 -10.59 16.60
C PRO A 70 -0.28 -9.76 17.72
N GLU A 71 -0.27 -10.27 18.95
CA GLU A 71 -0.92 -9.61 20.12
C GLU A 71 -0.42 -8.18 20.40
N GLU A 72 0.75 -7.82 19.85
CA GLU A 72 1.38 -6.50 19.96
C GLU A 72 1.42 -5.79 18.60
N ILE A 73 0.30 -5.22 18.16
CA ILE A 73 0.26 -4.16 17.13
C ILE A 73 -0.16 -2.86 17.80
N GLY A 74 0.55 -1.77 17.52
CA GLY A 74 0.17 -0.45 18.04
C GLY A 74 -1.20 -0.02 17.52
N GLU A 75 -1.95 0.77 18.30
CA GLU A 75 -3.29 1.26 17.91
C GLU A 75 -3.27 1.99 16.54
N GLU A 76 -2.16 2.62 16.17
CA GLU A 76 -1.97 3.29 14.88
C GLU A 76 -1.83 2.33 13.68
N GLU A 77 -1.45 1.07 13.94
CA GLU A 77 -1.29 0.01 12.94
C GLU A 77 -2.48 -0.95 12.89
N ALA A 78 -3.38 -0.86 13.87
CA ALA A 78 -4.58 -1.67 13.96
C ALA A 78 -5.57 -1.30 12.85
N PHE A 79 -6.05 -2.31 12.14
CA PHE A 79 -6.99 -2.12 11.06
C PHE A 79 -8.38 -1.77 11.61
N ASP A 80 -8.80 -0.51 11.47
CA ASP A 80 -10.13 -0.05 11.87
C ASP A 80 -11.08 -0.06 10.67
N HIS A 81 -11.97 -1.05 10.64
CA HIS A 81 -13.01 -1.21 9.62
C HIS A 81 -14.19 -0.21 9.74
N THR A 82 -14.20 0.64 10.77
CA THR A 82 -15.39 1.37 11.20
C THR A 82 -15.47 2.83 10.70
N ALA A 83 -14.52 3.28 9.87
CA ALA A 83 -14.58 4.58 9.20
C ALA A 83 -15.51 4.63 7.98
#